data_AF-A0AAP5MC65-F1
#
_entry.id   AF-A0AAP5MC65-F1
#
_cell.length_a   1.000
_cell.length_b   1.000
_cell.length_c   1.000
_cell.angle_alpha   90.00
_cell.angle_beta   90.00
_cell.angle_gamma   90.00
#
_symmetry.space_group_name_H-M   'P 1'
#
loop_
_entity.id
_entity.type
_entity.pdbx_description
1 polymer ?
#
loop_
_entity_poly.entity_id
_entity_poly.type
_entity_poly.pdbx_seq_one_letter_code
_entity_poly.pdbx_strand_id
1 'polypeptide(L)'
;MSNIQEKHTAAMDLAEAAFLAKLKGDSEQALQLTRQAFESEQAAAALIAHQLDAEPTRSVLHRSAANLAVNCGELQAAERLIATALTGNPPTEIAEELKDLFIQINLRPYLQRHGISVDNEQINAIIKRAS
;
A
#
# COMPACT_ATOMS: atom_id res chain seq x y z
N MET A 1 20.56 -6.99 -5.55
CA MET A 1 19.51 -7.45 -6.49
C MET A 1 18.85 -8.74 -6.01
N SER A 2 19.57 -9.85 -5.75
CA SER A 2 18.94 -11.14 -5.34
C SER A 2 18.05 -11.03 -4.09
N ASN A 3 18.55 -10.42 -3.02
CA ASN A 3 17.80 -10.30 -1.75
C ASN A 3 16.52 -9.44 -1.87
N ILE A 4 16.52 -8.41 -2.74
CA ILE A 4 15.32 -7.58 -2.97
C ILE A 4 14.25 -8.41 -3.68
N GLN A 5 14.66 -9.14 -4.72
CA GLN A 5 13.76 -9.98 -5.50
C GLN A 5 13.23 -11.14 -4.66
N GLU A 6 14.07 -11.79 -3.86
CA GLU A 6 13.66 -12.85 -2.93
C GLU A 6 12.59 -12.36 -1.95
N LYS A 7 12.79 -11.18 -1.35
CA LYS A 7 11.80 -10.58 -0.43
C LYS A 7 10.51 -10.20 -1.14
N HIS A 8 10.60 -9.61 -2.33
CA HIS A 8 9.44 -9.25 -3.12
C HIS A 8 8.63 -10.48 -3.53
N THR A 9 9.29 -11.54 -4.05
CA THR A 9 8.63 -12.80 -4.41
C THR A 9 7.95 -13.43 -3.19
N ALA A 10 8.65 -13.52 -2.06
CA ALA A 10 8.05 -14.04 -0.83
C ALA A 10 6.81 -13.23 -0.40
N ALA A 11 6.84 -11.90 -0.55
CA ALA A 11 5.68 -11.06 -0.26
C ALA A 11 4.51 -11.35 -1.20
N MET A 12 4.78 -11.54 -2.50
CA MET A 12 3.73 -11.85 -3.48
C MET A 12 3.10 -13.22 -3.22
N ASP A 13 3.90 -14.24 -2.90
CA ASP A 13 3.41 -15.58 -2.54
C ASP A 13 2.52 -15.54 -1.29
N LEU A 14 2.93 -14.79 -0.27
CA LEU A 14 2.16 -14.58 0.96
C LEU A 14 0.87 -13.79 0.71
N ALA A 15 0.91 -12.78 -0.16
CA ALA A 15 -0.26 -11.98 -0.53
C ALA A 15 -1.28 -12.82 -1.33
N GLU A 16 -0.83 -13.68 -2.23
CA GLU A 16 -1.68 -14.63 -2.94
C GLU A 16 -2.31 -15.63 -1.96
N ALA A 17 -1.52 -16.20 -1.04
CA ALA A 17 -2.04 -17.09 0.00
C ALA A 17 -3.08 -16.38 0.89
N ALA A 18 -2.84 -15.12 1.26
CA ALA A 18 -3.78 -14.31 2.03
C ALA A 18 -5.11 -14.11 1.28
N PHE A 19 -5.04 -13.85 -0.02
CA PHE A 19 -6.22 -13.73 -0.88
C PHE A 19 -7.01 -15.04 -0.93
N LEU A 20 -6.34 -16.18 -1.09
CA LEU A 20 -6.98 -17.49 -1.08
C LEU A 20 -7.64 -17.82 0.28
N ALA A 21 -7.00 -17.47 1.40
CA ALA A 21 -7.57 -17.63 2.73
C ALA A 21 -8.84 -16.77 2.90
N LYS A 22 -8.83 -15.53 2.40
CA LYS A 22 -9.99 -14.64 2.40
C LYS A 22 -11.16 -15.21 1.59
N LEU A 23 -10.88 -15.80 0.42
CA LEU A 23 -11.91 -16.46 -0.40
C LEU A 23 -12.54 -17.68 0.30
N LYS A 24 -11.80 -18.35 1.18
CA LYS A 24 -12.29 -19.45 2.03
C LYS A 24 -13.02 -18.97 3.29
N GLY A 25 -13.11 -17.66 3.51
CA GLY A 25 -13.71 -17.06 4.70
C GLY A 25 -12.79 -17.05 5.94
N ASP A 26 -11.54 -17.51 5.82
CA ASP A 26 -10.58 -17.52 6.92
C ASP A 26 -9.90 -16.15 7.06
N SER A 27 -10.62 -15.23 7.71
CA SER A 27 -10.20 -13.84 7.85
C SER A 27 -8.99 -13.68 8.77
N GLU A 28 -8.82 -14.56 9.76
CA GLU A 28 -7.68 -14.50 10.67
C GLU A 28 -6.40 -14.91 9.94
N GLN A 29 -6.42 -16.03 9.22
CA GLN A 29 -5.28 -16.47 8.43
C GLN A 29 -4.95 -15.47 7.32
N ALA A 30 -5.96 -14.93 6.64
CA ALA A 30 -5.75 -13.89 5.63
C ALA A 30 -5.03 -12.66 6.21
N LEU A 31 -5.42 -12.20 7.40
CA LEU A 31 -4.77 -11.07 8.05
C LEU A 31 -3.31 -11.40 8.45
N GLN A 32 -3.07 -12.59 9.02
CA GLN A 32 -1.71 -13.02 9.39
C GLN A 32 -0.78 -13.10 8.17
N LEU A 33 -1.24 -13.71 7.08
CA LEU A 33 -0.48 -13.81 5.83
C LEU A 33 -0.25 -12.42 5.20
N THR A 34 -1.24 -11.53 5.23
CA THR A 34 -1.08 -10.15 4.75
C THR A 34 -0.02 -9.40 5.55
N ARG A 35 0.04 -9.59 6.88
CA ARG A 35 1.09 -8.98 7.71
C ARG A 35 2.49 -9.47 7.35
N GLN A 36 2.65 -10.78 7.15
CA GLN A 36 3.93 -11.34 6.72
C GLN A 36 4.34 -10.84 5.34
N ALA A 37 3.39 -10.74 4.40
CA ALA A 37 3.62 -10.15 3.08
C ALA A 37 4.10 -8.71 3.21
N PHE A 38 3.41 -7.91 4.03
CA PHE A 38 3.78 -6.52 4.30
C PHE A 38 5.21 -6.40 4.85
N GLU A 39 5.58 -7.18 5.85
CA GLU A 39 6.92 -7.15 6.45
C GLU A 39 8.01 -7.48 5.41
N SER A 40 7.78 -8.49 4.56
CA SER A 40 8.72 -8.87 3.51
C SER A 40 8.87 -7.77 2.45
N GLU A 41 7.76 -7.19 2.00
CA GLU A 41 7.75 -6.14 0.98
C GLU A 41 8.36 -4.84 1.51
N GLN A 42 8.05 -4.46 2.76
CA GLN A 42 8.65 -3.31 3.42
C GLN A 42 10.18 -3.48 3.53
N ALA A 43 10.65 -4.68 3.87
CA ALA A 43 12.07 -4.97 3.92
C ALA A 43 12.72 -4.89 2.51
N ALA A 44 12.02 -5.30 1.46
CA ALA A 44 12.49 -5.14 0.08
C ALA A 44 12.60 -3.65 -0.31
N ALA A 45 11.56 -2.86 -0.03
CA ALA A 45 11.52 -1.43 -0.30
C ALA A 45 12.62 -0.66 0.46
N ALA A 46 12.86 -1.01 1.73
CA ALA A 46 13.88 -0.37 2.56
C ALA A 46 15.30 -0.52 1.98
N LEU A 47 15.61 -1.65 1.32
CA LEU A 47 16.93 -1.89 0.73
C LEU A 47 17.27 -0.94 -0.43
N ILE A 48 16.26 -0.37 -1.08
CA ILE A 48 16.42 0.54 -2.22
C ILE A 48 15.83 1.93 -1.99
N ALA A 49 15.44 2.26 -0.76
CA ALA A 49 14.77 3.52 -0.43
C ALA A 49 15.57 4.77 -0.88
N HIS A 50 16.89 4.70 -0.80
CA HIS A 50 17.80 5.79 -1.18
C HIS A 50 18.34 5.71 -2.62
N GLN A 51 17.98 4.68 -3.39
CA GLN A 51 18.44 4.46 -4.76
C GLN A 51 17.42 5.04 -5.76
N LEU A 52 17.48 6.36 -5.97
CA LEU A 52 16.54 7.06 -6.87
C LEU A 52 16.72 6.68 -8.35
N ASP A 53 17.90 6.18 -8.71
CA ASP A 53 18.24 5.64 -10.01
C ASP A 53 17.66 4.24 -10.26
N ALA A 54 17.18 3.56 -9.21
CA ALA A 54 16.50 2.27 -9.29
C ALA A 54 14.99 2.40 -9.62
N GLU A 55 14.52 3.57 -10.04
CA GLU A 55 13.17 3.72 -10.56
C GLU A 55 13.03 2.97 -11.91
N PRO A 56 11.89 2.29 -12.16
CA PRO A 56 10.64 2.33 -11.38
C PRO A 56 10.58 1.33 -10.21
N THR A 57 11.56 0.43 -10.08
CA THR A 57 11.53 -0.65 -9.10
C THR A 57 11.36 -0.13 -7.67
N ARG A 58 12.04 0.97 -7.31
CA ARG A 58 11.89 1.63 -6.01
C ARG A 58 10.44 2.02 -5.72
N SER A 59 9.80 2.78 -6.61
CA SER A 59 8.40 3.19 -6.39
C SER A 59 7.41 2.04 -6.45
N VAL A 60 7.66 1.02 -7.29
CA VAL A 60 6.84 -0.21 -7.32
C VAL A 60 6.84 -0.93 -5.96
N LEU A 61 8.02 -1.16 -5.36
CA LEU A 61 8.11 -1.86 -4.07
C LEU A 61 7.46 -1.04 -2.94
N HIS A 62 7.66 0.28 -2.92
CA HIS A 62 7.04 1.12 -1.91
C HIS A 62 5.52 1.16 -2.04
N ARG A 63 4.99 1.26 -3.27
CA ARG A 63 3.55 1.23 -3.53
C ARG A 63 2.95 -0.12 -3.13
N SER A 64 3.63 -1.21 -3.45
CA SER A 64 3.24 -2.58 -3.07
C SER A 64 3.20 -2.74 -1.54
N ALA A 65 4.27 -2.33 -0.85
CA ALA A 65 4.32 -2.35 0.61
C ALA A 65 3.22 -1.49 1.25
N ALA A 66 2.93 -0.31 0.68
CA ALA A 66 1.88 0.57 1.18
C ALA A 66 0.48 -0.06 1.04
N ASN A 67 0.19 -0.74 -0.08
CA ASN A 67 -1.08 -1.45 -0.25
C ASN A 67 -1.23 -2.59 0.77
N LEU A 68 -0.16 -3.38 0.99
CA LEU A 68 -0.17 -4.45 1.98
C LEU A 68 -0.36 -3.89 3.40
N ALA A 69 0.29 -2.77 3.73
CA ALA A 69 0.10 -2.07 5.00
C ALA A 69 -1.36 -1.64 5.21
N VAL A 70 -2.02 -1.09 4.18
CA VAL A 70 -3.45 -0.76 4.25
C VAL A 70 -4.30 -2.00 4.50
N ASN A 71 -4.01 -3.10 3.80
CA ASN A 71 -4.76 -4.34 3.91
C ASN A 71 -4.66 -5.01 5.30
N CYS A 72 -3.56 -4.81 6.03
CA CYS A 72 -3.41 -5.30 7.40
C CYS A 72 -3.71 -4.26 8.50
N GLY A 73 -4.13 -3.05 8.13
CA GLY A 73 -4.52 -1.98 9.04
C GLY A 73 -3.39 -1.07 9.54
N GLU A 74 -2.17 -1.22 9.01
CA GLU A 74 -0.97 -0.45 9.37
C GLU A 74 -0.94 0.91 8.63
N LEU A 75 -1.97 1.74 8.83
CA LEU A 75 -2.19 2.98 8.06
C LEU A 75 -1.03 3.98 8.18
N GLN A 76 -0.41 4.10 9.36
CA GLN A 76 0.74 4.99 9.56
C GLN A 76 1.97 4.51 8.78
N ALA A 77 2.17 3.20 8.67
CA ALA A 77 3.26 2.65 7.87
C ALA A 77 3.00 2.87 6.38
N ALA A 78 1.75 2.69 5.93
CA ALA A 78 1.33 2.99 4.56
C ALA A 78 1.64 4.45 4.20
N GLU A 79 1.26 5.40 5.05
CA GLU A 79 1.51 6.84 4.82
C GLU A 79 3.01 7.14 4.65
N ARG A 80 3.87 6.59 5.53
CA ARG A 80 5.32 6.76 5.45
C ARG A 80 5.90 6.17 4.17
N LEU A 81 5.43 4.99 3.75
CA LEU A 81 5.89 4.34 2.52
C LEU A 81 5.50 5.14 1.28
N ILE A 82 4.27 5.68 1.26
CA ILE A 82 3.78 6.54 0.18
C ILE A 82 4.62 7.81 0.09
N ALA A 83 4.81 8.51 1.21
CA ALA A 83 5.63 9.71 1.25
C ALA A 83 7.06 9.44 0.78
N THR A 84 7.66 8.33 1.22
CA THR A 84 9.00 7.91 0.81
C THR A 84 9.06 7.70 -0.71
N ALA A 85 8.11 6.97 -1.30
CA ALA A 85 8.06 6.77 -2.75
C ALA A 85 8.01 8.11 -3.52
N LEU A 86 7.10 9.00 -3.11
CA LEU A 86 6.85 10.30 -3.74
C LEU A 86 8.02 11.30 -3.63
N THR A 87 8.90 11.15 -2.64
CA THR A 87 10.13 11.99 -2.56
C THR A 87 11.18 11.69 -3.62
N GLY A 88 11.05 10.57 -4.33
CA GLY A 88 11.91 10.25 -5.47
C GLY A 88 11.35 10.72 -6.80
N ASN A 89 11.59 9.95 -7.85
CA ASN A 89 11.09 10.23 -9.21
C ASN A 89 10.21 9.07 -9.71
N PRO A 90 9.11 8.71 -9.01
CA PRO A 90 8.21 7.67 -9.49
C PRO A 90 7.66 8.02 -10.88
N PRO A 91 7.47 7.03 -11.78
CA PRO A 91 6.72 7.24 -13.01
C PRO A 91 5.33 7.79 -12.72
N THR A 92 4.79 8.60 -13.64
CA THR A 92 3.51 9.30 -13.47
C THR A 92 2.38 8.39 -13.01
N GLU A 93 2.22 7.22 -13.63
CA GLU A 93 1.17 6.25 -13.27
C GLU A 93 1.29 5.79 -11.81
N ILE A 94 2.51 5.47 -11.36
CA ILE A 94 2.77 5.03 -9.98
C ILE A 94 2.56 6.20 -9.02
N ALA A 95 2.96 7.41 -9.40
CA ALA A 95 2.76 8.61 -8.60
C ALA A 95 1.27 8.91 -8.37
N GLU A 96 0.42 8.74 -9.39
CA GLU A 96 -1.03 8.90 -9.23
C GLU A 96 -1.63 7.81 -8.34
N GLU A 97 -1.27 6.53 -8.54
CA GLU A 97 -1.73 5.44 -7.66
C GLU A 97 -1.33 5.67 -6.19
N LEU A 98 -0.13 6.20 -5.94
CA LEU A 98 0.34 6.57 -4.61
C LEU A 98 -0.47 7.73 -3.99
N LYS A 99 -0.82 8.74 -4.79
CA LYS A 99 -1.66 9.87 -4.33
C LYS A 99 -3.09 9.41 -4.04
N ASP A 100 -3.65 8.55 -4.89
CA ASP A 100 -4.97 7.97 -4.67
C ASP A 100 -4.99 7.17 -3.36
N LEU A 101 -3.96 6.35 -3.13
CA LEU A 101 -3.82 5.60 -1.88
C LEU A 101 -3.66 6.54 -0.68
N PHE A 102 -2.91 7.64 -0.81
CA PHE A 102 -2.76 8.65 0.23
C PHE A 102 -4.09 9.31 0.61
N ILE A 103 -4.92 9.64 -0.40
CA ILE A 103 -6.25 10.20 -0.19
C ILE A 103 -7.14 9.16 0.50
N GLN A 104 -7.12 7.91 0.04
CA GLN A 104 -7.91 6.82 0.61
C GLN A 104 -7.66 6.64 2.12
N ILE A 105 -6.40 6.69 2.57
CA ILE A 105 -6.04 6.51 3.99
C ILE A 105 -6.33 7.75 4.85
N ASN A 106 -6.22 8.96 4.29
CA ASN A 106 -6.25 10.20 5.09
C ASN A 106 -7.58 10.97 5.03
N LEU A 107 -8.39 10.78 3.98
CA LEU A 107 -9.62 11.55 3.78
C LEU A 107 -10.62 11.34 4.93
N ARG A 108 -10.85 10.09 5.33
CA ARG A 108 -11.78 9.75 6.42
C ARG A 108 -11.33 10.33 7.77
N PRO A 109 -10.09 10.09 8.26
CA PRO A 109 -9.60 10.71 9.49
C PRO A 109 -9.62 12.24 9.45
N TYR A 110 -9.38 12.85 8.29
CA TYR A 110 -9.46 14.31 8.13
C TYR A 110 -10.90 14.81 8.35
N LEU A 111 -11.87 14.22 7.64
CA LEU A 111 -13.27 14.61 7.73
C LEU A 111 -13.85 14.41 9.14
N GLN A 112 -13.51 13.28 9.78
CA GLN A 112 -13.91 12.99 11.16
C GLN A 112 -13.41 14.04 12.16
N ARG A 113 -12.16 14.51 12.01
CA ARG A 113 -11.61 15.60 12.84
C ARG A 113 -12.36 16.93 12.67
N HIS A 114 -13.01 17.12 11.53
CA HIS A 114 -13.84 18.28 11.24
C HIS A 114 -15.34 18.05 11.51
N GLY A 115 -15.71 16.96 12.17
CA GLY A 115 -17.11 16.64 12.51
C GLY A 115 -17.94 16.18 11.32
N ILE A 116 -17.31 15.85 10.19
CA ILE A 116 -17.99 15.36 8.99
C ILE A 116 -17.88 13.83 8.98
N SER A 117 -19.01 13.16 9.22
CA SER A 117 -19.11 11.71 9.05
C SER A 117 -19.49 11.39 7.60
N VAL A 118 -18.56 10.78 6.86
CA VAL A 118 -18.75 10.41 5.46
C VAL A 118 -18.64 8.90 5.32
N ASP A 119 -19.67 8.28 4.78
CA ASP A 119 -19.69 6.85 4.51
C ASP A 119 -18.95 6.51 3.20
N ASN A 120 -18.77 5.21 2.92
CA ASN A 120 -18.08 4.77 1.69
C ASN A 120 -18.87 5.14 0.42
N GLU A 121 -20.20 5.23 0.51
CA GLU A 121 -21.05 5.54 -0.65
C GLU A 121 -20.88 6.99 -1.09
N GLN A 122 -20.82 7.91 -0.12
CA GLN A 122 -20.61 9.33 -0.34
C GLN A 122 -19.21 9.61 -0.92
N ILE A 123 -18.16 8.94 -0.42
CA ILE A 123 -16.80 9.07 -0.98
C ILE A 123 -16.78 8.58 -2.43
N ASN A 124 -17.36 7.40 -2.70
CA ASN A 124 -17.43 6.85 -4.06
C ASN A 124 -18.24 7.73 -5.02
N ALA A 125 -19.29 8.39 -4.54
CA ALA A 125 -20.09 9.32 -5.35
C ALA A 125 -19.31 10.58 -5.73
N ILE A 126 -18.39 11.05 -4.89
CA ILE A 126 -17.52 12.20 -5.19
C ILE A 126 -16.48 11.82 -6.25
N ILE A 127 -15.82 10.68 -6.09
CA ILE A 127 -14.80 10.20 -7.03
C ILE A 127 -15.38 10.01 -8.43
N LYS A 128 -16.56 9.37 -8.55
CA LYS A 128 -17.25 9.16 -9.83
C LYS A 128 -17.71 10.45 -10.54
N ARG A 129 -17.79 11.57 -9.83
CA ARG A 129 -18.15 12.88 -10.40
C ARG A 129 -16.93 13.67 -10.85
N ALA A 130 -15.74 13.31 -10.38
CA ALA A 130 -14.47 13.96 -10.71
C ALA A 130 -13.75 13.31 -11.90
N SER A 131 -14.09 12.06 -12.22
CA SER A 131 -13.70 11.29 -13.42
C SER A 131 -14.64 11.55 -14.60
#